data_AF-A0A9D5N4I9-F1
#
_entry.id   AF-A0A9D5N4I9-F1
#
_cell.length_a   1.000
_cell.length_b   1.000
_cell.length_c   1.000
_cell.angle_alpha   90.00
_cell.angle_beta   90.00
_cell.angle_gamma   90.00
#
_symmetry.space_group_name_H-M   'P 1'
#
loop_
_entity.id
_entity.type
_entity.pdbx_description
1 polymer ?
#
loop_
_entity_poly.entity_id
_entity_poly.type
_entity_poly.pdbx_seq_one_letter_code
_entity_poly.pdbx_strand_id
1 'polypeptide(L)'
;MLVNISAPMKRDEIKALLEASENPTFKFVKMKTPMEMQFEVTYADGTEGDPTSYAKKLIKGQPWGAVLMVRALIEGQAFTGGKI
;
A
#
# COMPACT_ATOMS: atom_id res chain seq x y z
N MET A 1 -9.44 -2.78 -6.56
CA MET A 1 -8.79 -3.79 -5.67
C MET A 1 -8.43 -3.14 -4.35
N LEU A 2 -8.55 -3.83 -3.21
CA LEU A 2 -8.21 -3.23 -1.90
C LEU A 2 -6.80 -3.65 -1.46
N VAL A 3 -5.99 -2.69 -1.04
CA VAL A 3 -4.61 -2.89 -0.56
C VAL A 3 -4.46 -2.27 0.81
N ASN A 4 -3.91 -3.04 1.74
CA ASN A 4 -3.63 -2.62 3.11
C ASN A 4 -2.13 -2.33 3.25
N ILE A 5 -1.80 -1.10 3.63
CA ILE A 5 -0.45 -0.62 3.90
C ILE A 5 -0.28 -0.44 5.41
N SER A 6 0.53 -1.30 6.02
CA SER A 6 0.91 -1.18 7.42
C SER A 6 2.23 -0.43 7.56
N ALA A 7 2.21 0.67 8.31
CA ALA A 7 3.37 1.48 8.62
C ALA A 7 3.20 2.10 10.04
N PRO A 8 4.19 1.93 10.93
CA PRO A 8 4.12 2.45 12.30
C PRO A 8 4.33 3.97 12.35
N MET A 9 4.97 4.57 11.34
CA MET A 9 5.33 5.98 11.28
C MET A 9 5.06 6.55 9.89
N LYS A 10 5.06 7.88 9.77
CA LYS A 10 4.94 8.60 8.48
C LYS A 10 3.65 8.29 7.70
N ARG A 11 2.56 7.98 8.41
CA ARG A 11 1.28 7.56 7.81
C ARG A 11 0.69 8.64 6.91
N ASP A 12 0.72 9.89 7.35
CA ASP A 12 0.17 11.01 6.58
C ASP A 12 0.99 11.26 5.32
N GLU A 13 2.33 11.19 5.41
CA GLU A 13 3.21 11.31 4.25
C GLU A 13 3.06 10.13 3.29
N ILE A 14 2.93 8.91 3.80
CA ILE A 14 2.67 7.72 2.97
C ILE A 14 1.32 7.83 2.27
N LYS A 15 0.28 8.28 2.98
CA LYS A 15 -1.05 8.49 2.39
C LYS A 15 -0.98 9.50 1.25
N ALA A 16 -0.43 10.68 1.50
CA ALA A 16 -0.31 11.74 0.49
C ALA A 16 0.52 11.27 -0.72
N LEU A 17 1.60 10.52 -0.48
CA LEU A 17 2.44 9.96 -1.53
C LEU A 17 1.67 8.97 -2.43
N LEU A 18 0.88 8.07 -1.82
CA LEU A 18 0.10 7.08 -2.57
C LEU A 18 -1.07 7.73 -3.31
N GLU A 19 -1.76 8.69 -2.70
CA GLU A 19 -2.87 9.42 -3.33
C GLU A 19 -2.40 10.29 -4.52
N ALA A 20 -1.13 10.69 -4.54
CA ALA A 20 -0.53 11.41 -5.67
C ALA A 20 -0.12 10.50 -6.84
N SER A 21 -0.22 9.17 -6.70
CA SER A 21 0.08 8.23 -7.78
C SER A 21 -1.04 8.20 -8.81
N GLU A 22 -0.71 8.44 -10.09
CA GLU A 22 -1.69 8.48 -11.17
C GLU A 22 -2.02 7.08 -11.72
N ASN A 23 -1.02 6.19 -11.86
CA ASN A 23 -1.24 4.82 -12.28
C ASN A 23 -0.18 3.84 -11.69
N PRO A 24 -0.56 2.92 -10.78
CA PRO A 24 -1.90 2.74 -10.23
C PRO A 24 -2.36 3.94 -9.40
N THR A 25 -3.67 4.22 -9.42
CA THR A 25 -4.29 5.22 -8.55
C THR A 25 -4.61 4.60 -7.20
N PHE A 26 -4.23 5.26 -6.09
CA PHE A 26 -4.59 4.83 -4.74
C PHE A 26 -5.56 5.83 -4.11
N LYS A 27 -6.72 5.35 -3.68
CA LYS A 27 -7.72 6.14 -2.97
C LYS A 27 -7.83 5.66 -1.54
N PHE A 28 -7.58 6.53 -0.57
CA PHE A 28 -7.71 6.14 0.84
C PHE A 28 -9.17 5.81 1.18
N VAL A 29 -9.37 4.65 1.81
CA VAL A 29 -10.69 4.18 2.25
C VAL A 29 -10.85 4.44 3.74
N LYS A 30 -9.97 3.87 4.57
CA LYS A 30 -10.03 3.97 6.03
C LYS A 30 -8.74 3.50 6.71
N MET A 31 -8.63 3.80 8.00
CA MET A 31 -7.72 3.10 8.89
C MET A 31 -8.35 1.76 9.29
N LYS A 32 -7.70 0.64 8.98
CA LYS A 32 -8.15 -0.70 9.39
C LYS A 32 -7.67 -1.05 10.80
N THR A 33 -6.49 -0.57 11.16
CA THR A 33 -5.95 -0.58 12.54
C THR A 33 -5.23 0.75 12.78
N PRO A 34 -4.75 1.06 14.00
CA PRO A 34 -3.96 2.28 14.22
C PRO A 34 -2.72 2.39 13.33
N MET A 35 -2.19 1.29 12.80
CA MET A 35 -0.98 1.29 11.96
C MET A 35 -1.24 0.82 10.52
N GLU A 36 -2.48 0.45 10.17
CA GLU A 36 -2.80 -0.11 8.86
C GLU A 36 -3.81 0.77 8.12
N MET A 37 -3.38 1.32 7.00
CA MET A 37 -4.18 2.13 6.08
C MET A 37 -4.70 1.24 4.95
N GLN A 38 -5.98 1.36 4.63
CA GLN A 38 -6.60 0.66 3.50
C GLN A 38 -6.82 1.62 2.34
N PHE A 39 -6.41 1.19 1.15
CA PHE A 39 -6.54 1.92 -0.10
C PHE A 39 -7.30 1.09 -1.13
N GLU A 40 -8.16 1.75 -1.89
CA GLU A 40 -8.71 1.23 -3.12
C GLU A 40 -7.77 1.58 -4.27
N VAL A 41 -7.39 0.57 -5.05
CA VAL A 41 -6.43 0.66 -6.14
C VAL A 41 -7.10 0.33 -7.45
N THR A 42 -6.91 1.22 -8.42
CA THR A 42 -7.38 1.11 -9.80
C THR A 42 -6.22 1.31 -10.76
N TYR A 43 -6.26 0.61 -11.89
CA TYR A 43 -5.33 0.76 -12.99
C TYR A 43 -6.05 1.40 -14.18
N ALA A 44 -5.32 2.16 -14.99
CA ALA A 44 -5.83 2.61 -16.29
C ALA A 44 -6.04 1.40 -17.23
N ASP A 45 -6.99 1.51 -18.16
CA ASP A 45 -7.30 0.45 -19.11
C ASP A 45 -6.05 0.00 -19.87
N GLY A 46 -5.83 -1.31 -19.94
CA GLY A 46 -4.65 -1.92 -20.58
C GLY A 46 -3.37 -1.90 -19.73
N THR A 47 -3.44 -1.49 -18.46
CA THR A 47 -2.31 -1.58 -17.52
C THR A 47 -2.57 -2.59 -16.42
N GLU A 48 -1.55 -3.39 -16.11
CA GLU A 48 -1.58 -4.40 -15.06
C GLU A 48 -0.31 -4.30 -14.21
N GLY A 49 -0.42 -4.68 -12.95
CA GLY A 49 0.73 -4.70 -12.05
C GLY A 49 0.39 -5.15 -10.64
N ASP A 50 1.43 -5.40 -9.85
CA ASP A 50 1.29 -5.66 -8.42
C ASP A 50 1.29 -4.33 -7.63
N PRO A 51 0.12 -3.87 -7.14
CA PRO A 51 0.02 -2.60 -6.45
C PRO A 51 0.73 -2.61 -5.09
N THR A 52 0.92 -3.80 -4.49
CA THR A 52 1.60 -3.93 -3.21
C THR A 52 3.10 -3.72 -3.37
N SER A 53 3.68 -4.30 -4.42
CA SER A 53 5.08 -4.09 -4.79
C SER A 53 5.33 -2.66 -5.25
N TYR A 54 4.41 -2.08 -6.03
CA TYR A 54 4.49 -0.67 -6.42
C TYR A 54 4.48 0.26 -5.20
N ALA A 55 3.48 0.13 -4.33
CA ALA A 55 3.36 0.95 -3.13
C ALA A 55 4.60 0.84 -2.23
N LYS A 56 5.11 -0.39 -2.02
CA LYS A 56 6.35 -0.60 -1.25
C LYS A 56 7.54 0.11 -1.88
N LYS A 57 7.74 -0.02 -3.20
CA LYS A 57 8.85 0.63 -3.91
C LYS A 57 8.75 2.15 -3.82
N LEU A 58 7.55 2.71 -4.03
CA LEU A 58 7.31 4.14 -3.96
C LEU A 58 7.61 4.69 -2.56
N ILE A 59 7.12 4.04 -1.51
CA ILE A 59 7.40 4.42 -0.13
C ILE A 59 8.90 4.27 0.17
N LYS A 60 9.51 3.14 -0.18
CA LYS A 60 10.94 2.86 0.07
C LYS A 60 11.88 3.80 -0.68
N GLY A 61 11.44 4.38 -1.80
CA GLY A 61 12.20 5.37 -2.57
C GLY A 61 12.26 6.75 -1.91
N GLN A 62 11.46 7.01 -0.88
CA GLN A 62 11.52 8.27 -0.15
C GLN A 62 12.75 8.33 0.77
N PRO A 63 13.32 9.53 1.04
CA PRO A 63 14.48 9.69 1.93
C PRO A 63 14.29 9.07 3.32
N TRP A 64 13.06 9.11 3.84
CA TRP A 64 12.67 8.53 5.12
C TRP A 64 12.19 7.07 5.01
N GLY A 65 11.82 6.61 3.81
CA GLY A 65 11.13 5.33 3.63
C GLY A 65 12.04 4.11 3.67
N ALA A 66 13.32 4.28 3.30
CA ALA A 66 14.30 3.20 3.30
C ALA A 66 14.41 2.49 4.67
N VAL A 67 14.34 3.25 5.76
CA VAL A 67 14.44 2.75 7.15
C VAL A 67 13.10 2.30 7.75
N LEU A 68 11.97 2.59 7.12
CA LEU A 68 10.65 2.23 7.66
C LEU A 68 10.34 0.74 7.47
N MET A 69 9.87 0.07 8.52
CA MET A 69 9.20 -1.21 8.34
C MET A 69 7.82 -0.97 7.72
N VAL A 70 7.65 -1.41 6.47
CA VAL A 70 6.40 -1.24 5.70
C VAL A 70 5.94 -2.59 5.17
N ARG A 71 4.67 -2.88 5.37
CA ARG A 71 4.02 -4.07 4.80
C ARG A 71 2.86 -3.62 3.91
N ALA A 72 2.74 -4.24 2.75
CA ALA A 72 1.63 -4.06 1.83
C ALA A 72 1.05 -5.43 1.50
N LEU A 73 -0.28 -5.56 1.55
CA LEU A 73 -1.02 -6.79 1.26
C LEU A 73 -2.28 -6.46 0.48
N ILE A 74 -2.69 -7.33 -0.44
CA ILE A 74 -4.03 -7.27 -1.01
C ILE A 74 -5.02 -7.75 0.06
N GLU A 75 -6.15 -7.07 0.21
CA GLU A 75 -7.18 -7.52 1.15
C GLU A 75 -7.71 -8.91 0.75
N GLY A 76 -7.79 -9.82 1.72
CA GLY A 76 -8.14 -11.23 1.48
C GLY A 76 -6.95 -12.11 1.10
N GLN A 77 -5.75 -11.54 0.91
CA GLN A 77 -4.52 -12.31 0.73
C GLN A 77 -4.08 -12.90 2.08
N ALA A 78 -4.58 -14.11 2.39
CA ALA A 78 -4.06 -14.93 3.46
C ALA A 78 -2.68 -15.49 3.08
N PHE A 79 -1.81 -15.69 4.05
CA PHE A 79 -0.53 -16.37 3.82
C PHE A 79 -0.81 -17.79 3.35
N THR A 80 -0.43 -18.12 2.11
CA THR A 80 -0.37 -19.50 1.61
C THR A 80 0.82 -20.25 2.24
N GLY A 81 0.84 -20.35 3.58
CA GLY A 81 1.97 -20.95 4.29
C GLY A 81 1.81 -21.18 5.80
N GLY A 82 0.65 -20.89 6.40
CA GLY A 82 0.35 -21.36 7.76
C GLY A 82 -0.34 -22.72 7.68
N LYS A 83 0.26 -23.77 8.28
CA LYS A 83 -0.41 -25.06 8.47
C LYS A 83 -1.77 -24.85 9.17
N ILE A 84 -2.81 -25.46 8.63
CA ILE A 84 -4.04 -25.78 9.37
C ILE A 84 -3.70 -26.91 10.34
#